data_AF-A0A7S2DDC8-F1
#
_entry.id   AF-A0A7S2DDC8-F1
#
_cell.length_a   1.000
_cell.length_b   1.000
_cell.length_c   1.000
_cell.angle_alpha   90.00
_cell.angle_beta   90.00
_cell.angle_gamma   90.00
#
_symmetry.space_group_name_H-M   'P 1'
#
loop_
_entity.id
_entity.type
_entity.pdbx_description
1 polymer ?
#
loop_
_entity_poly.entity_id
_entity_poly.type
_entity_poly.pdbx_seq_one_letter_code
_entity_poly.pdbx_strand_id
1 'polypeptide(L)'
;GKLVRFKKGYLNVINEAKRRSGLGEDVLLAMETSGHGAFKENNYCDDGTFTALLVACTVGDGQKSACRTGFKDADYEEELRMKTQDGFDTLKIYNTVSTAVAKEAKSATSDWKYDDENKEGIRIMND
;
A
#
# COMPACT_ATOMS: atom_id res chain seq x y z
N GLY A 1 -13.60 -1.95 4.15
CA GLY A 1 -13.13 -1.53 2.82
C GLY A 1 -12.03 -2.47 2.36
N LYS A 2 -11.85 -2.66 1.05
CA LYS A 2 -10.73 -3.43 0.50
C LYS A 2 -9.50 -2.54 0.44
N LEU A 3 -8.40 -2.93 1.09
CA LEU A 3 -7.11 -2.25 0.95
C LEU A 3 -6.33 -2.89 -0.21
N VAL A 4 -5.92 -2.09 -1.18
CA VAL A 4 -5.06 -2.54 -2.27
C VAL A 4 -3.68 -1.91 -2.08
N ARG A 5 -2.66 -2.74 -1.91
CA ARG A 5 -1.27 -2.28 -1.87
C ARG A 5 -0.72 -2.15 -3.27
N PHE A 6 0.03 -1.08 -3.52
CA PHE A 6 0.60 -0.82 -4.83
C PHE A 6 2.05 -0.34 -4.73
N LYS A 7 2.69 -0.18 -5.89
CA LYS A 7 4.05 0.38 -5.99
C LYS A 7 4.10 1.74 -5.29
N LYS A 8 5.17 1.98 -4.53
CA LYS A 8 5.41 3.26 -3.84
C LYS A 8 5.48 4.45 -4.81
N GLY A 9 5.17 5.64 -4.30
CA GLY A 9 5.12 6.89 -5.04
C GLY A 9 3.69 7.33 -5.32
N TYR A 10 3.32 8.52 -4.85
CA TYR A 10 1.94 9.03 -4.91
C TYR A 10 1.33 8.95 -6.31
N LEU A 11 2.10 9.29 -7.35
CA LEU A 11 1.65 9.24 -8.74
C LEU A 11 1.31 7.81 -9.18
N ASN A 12 2.07 6.81 -8.73
CA ASN A 12 1.78 5.40 -9.02
C ASN A 12 0.46 4.97 -8.38
N VAL A 13 0.24 5.35 -7.13
CA VAL A 13 -0.97 5.03 -6.37
C VAL A 13 -2.20 5.72 -6.96
N ILE A 14 -2.10 7.00 -7.31
CA ILE A 14 -3.18 7.78 -7.94
C ILE A 14 -3.51 7.23 -9.34
N ASN A 15 -2.51 6.93 -10.15
CA ASN A 15 -2.73 6.38 -11.49
C ASN A 15 -3.38 4.99 -11.43
N GLU A 16 -2.99 4.16 -10.47
CA GLU A 16 -3.63 2.86 -10.26
C GLU A 16 -5.09 3.02 -9.83
N ALA A 17 -5.40 3.99 -8.96
CA ALA A 17 -6.78 4.29 -8.59
C ALA A 17 -7.61 4.75 -9.79
N LYS A 18 -7.07 5.64 -10.64
CA LYS A 18 -7.73 6.05 -11.90
C LYS A 18 -7.97 4.86 -12.83
N ARG A 19 -6.97 3.99 -13.00
CA ARG A 19 -7.06 2.78 -13.83
C ARG A 19 -8.17 1.84 -13.35
N ARG A 20 -8.20 1.53 -12.04
CA ARG A 20 -9.22 0.66 -11.43
C ARG A 20 -10.61 1.28 -11.46
N SER A 21 -10.71 2.58 -11.18
CA SER A 21 -11.96 3.33 -11.32
C SER A 21 -12.51 3.27 -12.76
N GLY A 22 -11.63 3.39 -13.76
CA GLY A 22 -11.97 3.20 -15.17
C GLY A 22 -12.38 1.76 -15.54
N LEU A 23 -11.99 0.76 -14.75
CA LEU A 23 -12.47 -0.63 -14.87
C LEU A 23 -13.79 -0.89 -14.12
N GLY A 24 -14.36 0.13 -13.48
CA GLY A 24 -15.61 0.04 -12.71
C GLY A 24 -15.43 -0.31 -11.23
N GLU A 25 -14.20 -0.39 -10.72
CA GLU A 25 -13.96 -0.58 -9.28
C GLU A 25 -14.22 0.73 -8.51
N ASP A 26 -14.87 0.64 -7.35
CA ASP A 26 -15.13 1.83 -6.53
C ASP A 26 -13.92 2.18 -5.64
N VAL A 27 -12.97 2.91 -6.22
CA VAL A 27 -11.76 3.36 -5.52
C VAL A 27 -11.96 4.76 -4.95
N LEU A 28 -12.40 4.86 -3.69
CA LEU A 28 -12.75 6.14 -3.06
C LEU A 28 -11.53 7.01 -2.70
N LEU A 29 -10.42 6.38 -2.31
CA LEU A 29 -9.21 7.05 -1.85
C LEU A 29 -7.95 6.34 -2.37
N ALA A 30 -7.02 7.14 -2.87
CA ALA A 30 -5.66 6.75 -3.23
C ALA A 30 -4.70 7.53 -2.33
N MET A 31 -3.85 6.88 -1.53
CA MET A 31 -2.96 7.59 -0.61
C MET A 31 -1.68 6.79 -0.36
N GLU A 32 -0.58 7.51 -0.14
CA GLU A 32 0.67 6.92 0.34
C GLU A 32 1.03 7.40 1.76
N THR A 33 2.03 6.76 2.37
CA THR A 33 2.42 7.04 3.76
C THR A 33 2.99 8.44 3.99
N SER A 34 3.37 9.16 2.92
CA SER A 34 3.86 10.54 3.01
C SER A 34 2.75 11.57 3.25
N GLY A 35 1.48 11.16 3.08
CA GLY A 35 0.31 12.04 3.18
C GLY A 35 -0.22 12.54 1.84
N HIS A 36 0.53 12.37 0.74
CA HIS A 36 0.00 12.63 -0.61
C HIS A 36 -1.12 11.65 -0.93
N GLY A 37 -2.22 12.17 -1.45
CA GLY A 37 -3.42 11.38 -1.64
C GLY A 37 -4.51 12.13 -2.38
N ALA A 38 -5.37 11.35 -3.01
CA ALA A 38 -6.38 11.86 -3.89
C ALA A 38 -7.68 11.08 -3.72
N PHE A 39 -8.79 11.80 -3.70
CA PHE A 39 -10.12 11.25 -3.51
C PHE A 39 -10.82 11.07 -4.85
N LYS A 40 -11.75 10.12 -4.94
CA LYS A 40 -12.60 10.01 -6.13
C LYS A 40 -13.41 11.29 -6.37
N GLU A 41 -13.89 11.90 -5.30
CA GLU A 41 -14.72 13.12 -5.32
C GLU A 41 -14.00 14.35 -5.88
N ASN A 42 -12.68 14.43 -5.73
CA ASN A 42 -11.87 15.51 -6.29
C ASN A 42 -11.19 15.12 -7.62
N ASN A 43 -11.74 14.12 -8.32
CA ASN A 43 -11.22 13.57 -9.59
C ASN A 43 -9.79 13.01 -9.49
N TYR A 44 -9.45 12.44 -8.34
CA TYR A 44 -8.11 11.95 -8.03
C TYR A 44 -7.04 13.04 -8.25
N CYS A 45 -7.33 14.26 -7.78
CA CYS A 45 -6.38 15.34 -7.65
C CYS A 45 -5.67 15.22 -6.29
N ASP A 46 -4.35 15.34 -6.28
CA ASP A 46 -3.57 15.39 -5.05
C ASP A 46 -3.72 16.78 -4.42
N ASP A 47 -4.72 16.92 -3.53
CA ASP A 47 -5.14 18.20 -2.94
C ASP A 47 -5.19 18.09 -1.41
N GLY A 48 -4.11 18.58 -0.79
CA GLY A 48 -3.97 18.61 0.66
C GLY A 48 -4.97 19.56 1.34
N THR A 49 -5.41 20.63 0.66
CA THR A 49 -6.41 21.55 1.21
C THR A 49 -7.80 20.91 1.25
N PHE A 50 -8.18 20.20 0.18
CA PHE A 50 -9.40 19.40 0.15
C PHE A 50 -9.40 18.34 1.26
N THR A 51 -8.28 17.63 1.42
CA THR A 51 -8.11 16.62 2.47
C THR A 51 -8.23 17.23 3.87
N ALA A 52 -7.56 18.36 4.13
CA ALA A 52 -7.63 19.06 5.40
C ALA A 52 -9.04 19.55 5.73
N LEU A 53 -9.76 20.07 4.73
CA LEU A 53 -11.14 20.51 4.89
C LEU A 53 -12.08 19.34 5.22
N LEU A 54 -11.96 18.22 4.52
CA LEU A 54 -12.74 17.00 4.82
C LEU A 54 -12.54 16.55 6.27
N VAL A 55 -11.28 16.53 6.74
CA VAL A 55 -10.96 16.18 8.13
C VAL A 55 -11.57 17.20 9.09
N ALA A 56 -11.45 18.50 8.82
CA ALA A 56 -11.99 19.55 9.67
C ALA A 56 -13.53 19.49 9.78
N CYS A 57 -14.23 19.29 8.65
CA CYS A 57 -15.69 19.11 8.63
C CYS A 57 -16.10 17.85 9.41
N THR A 58 -15.40 16.73 9.19
CA THR A 58 -15.67 15.47 9.91
C THR A 58 -15.54 15.64 11.42
N VAL A 59 -14.48 16.32 11.87
CA VAL A 59 -14.27 16.64 13.30
C VAL A 59 -15.34 17.60 13.82
N GLY A 60 -15.69 18.63 13.04
CA GLY A 60 -16.70 19.64 13.37
C GLY A 60 -18.10 19.05 13.56
N ASP A 61 -18.46 18.03 12.77
CA ASP A 61 -19.73 17.30 12.88
C ASP A 61 -19.80 16.36 14.10
N GLY A 62 -18.83 16.45 15.02
CA GLY A 62 -18.81 15.66 16.24
C GLY A 62 -18.33 14.23 16.04
N GLN A 63 -17.88 13.84 14.84
CA GLN A 63 -17.17 12.58 14.63
C GLN A 63 -15.75 12.72 15.18
N LYS A 64 -15.62 12.62 16.51
CA LYS A 64 -14.37 12.76 17.28
C LYS A 64 -13.28 11.71 16.94
N SER A 65 -13.51 10.82 15.97
CA SER A 65 -12.65 9.68 15.65
C SER A 65 -11.52 9.98 14.65
N ALA A 66 -11.43 11.18 14.07
CA ALA A 66 -10.37 11.49 13.09
C ALA A 66 -8.97 11.69 13.72
N CYS A 67 -8.88 11.91 15.03
CA CYS A 67 -7.61 11.96 15.77
C CYS A 67 -7.46 10.65 16.56
N ARG A 68 -7.13 9.55 15.87
CA ARG A 68 -7.14 8.22 16.50
C ARG A 68 -5.84 7.96 17.25
N THR A 69 -5.94 7.88 18.57
CA THR A 69 -5.12 6.97 19.37
C THR A 69 -5.71 5.55 19.22
N GLY A 70 -4.87 4.51 19.11
CA GLY A 70 -5.34 3.11 19.08
C GLY A 70 -5.75 2.54 17.72
N PHE A 71 -5.12 2.97 16.61
CA PHE A 71 -5.02 2.07 15.46
C PHE A 71 -4.10 0.92 15.86
N LYS A 72 -4.56 -0.32 15.68
CA LYS A 72 -3.62 -1.45 15.69
C LYS A 72 -2.82 -1.35 14.40
N ASP A 73 -1.50 -1.51 14.51
CA ASP A 73 -0.69 -1.76 13.34
C ASP A 73 -1.28 -2.97 12.60
N ALA A 74 -1.18 -2.95 11.27
CA ALA A 74 -1.59 -4.10 10.49
C ALA A 74 -0.77 -5.33 10.93
N ASP A 75 -1.42 -6.50 10.98
CA ASP A 75 -0.78 -7.74 11.41
C ASP A 75 0.41 -8.06 10.48
N TYR A 76 1.60 -7.75 10.97
CA TYR A 76 2.90 -8.10 10.37
C TYR A 76 3.79 -8.57 11.52
N GLU A 77 4.26 -9.80 11.45
CA GLU A 77 5.15 -10.32 12.49
C GLU A 77 6.57 -9.75 12.35
N GLU A 78 7.09 -9.62 11.11
CA GLU A 78 8.45 -9.10 10.86
C GLU A 78 8.61 -8.39 9.50
N GLU A 79 9.41 -7.32 9.45
CA GLU A 79 9.87 -6.67 8.21
C GLU A 79 11.40 -6.74 8.10
N LEU A 80 11.89 -7.46 7.07
CA LEU A 80 13.33 -7.55 6.79
C LEU A 80 13.74 -6.51 5.74
N ARG A 81 14.51 -5.51 6.16
CA ARG A 81 15.09 -4.49 5.26
C ARG A 81 16.58 -4.73 5.07
N MET A 82 16.98 -5.07 3.84
CA MET A 82 18.39 -5.17 3.47
C MET A 82 18.94 -3.80 3.07
N LYS A 83 19.93 -3.31 3.82
CA LYS A 83 20.69 -2.13 3.39
C LYS A 83 21.59 -2.52 2.22
N THR A 84 21.48 -1.81 1.12
CA THR A 84 22.41 -1.93 -0.01
C THR A 84 23.48 -0.86 0.10
N GLN A 85 24.71 -1.17 -0.28
CA GLN A 85 25.76 -0.15 -0.44
C GLN A 85 25.70 0.40 -1.88
N ASP A 86 26.33 1.55 -2.11
CA ASP A 86 26.45 2.12 -3.45
C ASP A 86 27.25 1.17 -4.37
N GLY A 87 26.81 1.06 -5.63
CA GLY A 87 27.44 0.21 -6.64
C GLY A 87 26.88 -1.22 -6.77
N PHE A 88 25.89 -1.59 -5.95
CA PHE A 88 25.17 -2.85 -6.13
C PHE A 88 24.01 -2.73 -7.12
N ASP A 89 23.82 -3.77 -7.92
CA ASP A 89 22.61 -3.94 -8.73
C ASP A 89 21.47 -4.44 -7.83
N THR A 90 20.74 -3.47 -7.27
CA THR A 90 19.59 -3.71 -6.38
C THR A 90 18.51 -4.54 -7.06
N LEU A 91 18.32 -4.36 -8.37
CA LEU A 91 17.34 -5.11 -9.15
C LEU A 91 17.75 -6.59 -9.27
N LYS A 92 19.03 -6.87 -9.51
CA LYS A 92 19.54 -8.24 -9.54
C LYS A 92 19.42 -8.94 -8.18
N ILE A 93 19.74 -8.25 -7.09
CA ILE A 93 19.57 -8.78 -5.72
C ILE A 93 18.09 -9.08 -5.47
N TYR A 94 17.21 -8.12 -5.75
CA TYR A 94 15.77 -8.27 -5.61
C TYR A 94 15.24 -9.47 -6.42
N ASN A 95 15.63 -9.59 -7.69
CA ASN A 95 15.20 -10.70 -8.55
C ASN A 95 15.67 -12.06 -8.03
N THR A 96 16.89 -12.11 -7.49
CA THR A 96 17.46 -13.34 -6.91
C THR A 96 16.67 -13.76 -5.67
N VAL A 97 16.46 -12.82 -4.73
CA VAL A 97 15.73 -13.09 -3.47
C VAL A 97 14.27 -13.40 -3.76
N SER A 98 13.58 -12.61 -4.60
CA SER A 98 12.17 -12.84 -4.95
C SER A 98 11.93 -14.18 -5.60
N THR A 99 12.82 -14.60 -6.51
CA THR A 99 12.71 -15.92 -7.13
C THR A 99 12.91 -17.05 -6.12
N ALA A 100 13.89 -16.92 -5.21
CA ALA A 100 14.15 -17.91 -4.18
C ALA A 100 12.97 -18.04 -3.20
N VAL A 101 12.46 -16.90 -2.70
CA VAL A 101 11.32 -16.88 -1.76
C VAL A 101 10.04 -17.37 -2.43
N ALA A 102 9.76 -16.98 -3.67
CA ALA A 102 8.60 -17.45 -4.41
C ALA A 102 8.67 -18.96 -4.70
N LYS A 103 9.87 -19.51 -4.93
CA LYS A 103 10.07 -20.95 -5.11
C LYS A 103 9.78 -21.71 -3.82
N GLU A 104 10.29 -21.22 -2.68
CA GLU A 104 10.07 -21.85 -1.38
C GLU A 104 8.60 -21.82 -0.98
N ALA A 105 7.94 -20.67 -1.12
CA ALA A 105 6.52 -20.49 -0.82
C ALA A 105 5.60 -21.31 -1.73
N LYS A 106 6.07 -21.75 -2.89
CA LYS A 106 5.30 -22.62 -3.83
C LYS A 106 5.69 -24.09 -3.70
N SER A 107 6.57 -24.45 -2.76
CA SER A 107 6.96 -25.84 -2.53
C SER A 107 5.86 -26.61 -1.80
N ALA A 108 5.77 -27.92 -2.06
CA ALA A 108 4.72 -28.78 -1.51
C ALA A 108 4.82 -29.02 0.02
N THR A 109 5.87 -28.52 0.66
CA THR A 109 6.19 -28.73 2.08
C THR A 109 6.11 -27.44 2.90
N SER A 110 5.72 -26.32 2.29
CA SER A 110 5.70 -25.02 2.95
C SER A 110 4.27 -24.61 3.31
N ASP A 111 4.09 -24.09 4.53
CA ASP A 111 2.84 -23.47 4.98
C ASP A 111 2.70 -22.01 4.49
N TRP A 112 3.68 -21.52 3.73
CA TRP A 112 3.74 -20.16 3.22
C TRP A 112 2.80 -19.95 2.04
N LYS A 113 2.00 -18.88 2.10
CA LYS A 113 1.16 -18.41 0.99
C LYS A 113 1.75 -17.14 0.39
N TYR A 114 2.13 -17.20 -0.87
CA TYR A 114 2.62 -16.04 -1.61
C TYR A 114 1.46 -15.09 -1.97
N ASP A 115 1.58 -13.80 -1.65
CA ASP A 115 0.58 -12.77 -2.02
C ASP A 115 0.87 -12.23 -3.43
N ASP A 116 0.20 -12.83 -4.43
CA ASP A 116 0.32 -12.43 -5.85
C ASP A 116 -0.30 -11.05 -6.15
N GLU A 117 -1.22 -10.56 -5.31
CA GLU A 117 -1.84 -9.24 -5.46
C GLU A 117 -0.89 -8.12 -5.01
N ASN A 118 0.04 -8.40 -4.09
CA ASN A 118 1.01 -7.42 -3.59
C ASN A 118 1.91 -6.87 -4.70
N LYS A 119 1.96 -5.53 -4.83
CA LYS A 119 2.87 -4.83 -5.75
C LYS A 119 3.90 -3.95 -5.03
N GLU A 120 4.04 -4.10 -3.71
CA GLU A 120 5.00 -3.36 -2.87
C GLU A 120 6.31 -4.14 -2.60
N GLY A 121 6.44 -5.35 -3.14
CA GLY A 121 7.59 -6.23 -2.93
C GLY A 121 7.18 -7.70 -2.87
N ILE A 122 7.87 -8.49 -2.05
CA ILE A 122 7.49 -9.88 -1.74
C ILE A 122 6.72 -9.86 -0.43
N ARG A 123 5.57 -10.54 -0.40
CA ARG A 123 4.82 -10.76 0.84
C ARG A 123 4.40 -12.21 0.91
N ILE A 124 4.67 -12.79 2.08
CA ILE A 124 4.28 -14.15 2.44
C ILE A 124 3.34 -14.05 3.63
N MET A 125 2.27 -14.84 3.59
CA MET A 125 1.38 -15.06 4.72
C MET A 125 1.62 -16.48 5.23
N ASN A 126 1.67 -16.66 6.54
CA ASN A 126 1.69 -17.97 7.18
C ASN A 126 0.44 -18.02 8.08
N ASP A 127 -0.27 -19.15 8.09
CA ASP A 127 -1.45 -19.33 8.96
C ASP A 127 -1.05 -19.65 10.40
#